data_AF-X1GUQ7-F1
#
_entry.id   AF-X1GUQ7-F1
#
_cell.length_a   1.000
_cell.length_b   1.000
_cell.length_c   1.000
_cell.angle_alpha   90.00
_cell.angle_beta   90.00
_cell.angle_gamma   90.00
#
_symmetry.space_group_name_H-M   'P 1'
#
loop_
_entity.id
_entity.type
_entity.pdbx_description
1 polymer ?
#
loop_
_entity_poly.entity_id
_entity_poly.type
_entity_poly.pdbx_seq_one_letter_code
_entity_poly.pdbx_strand_id
1 'polypeptide(L)' 'MDDLKRLEKNKDISQDEHKRALDQLQKLTDSFIANAEQIGRDKEAELMEV' A
#
# COMPACT_ATOMS: atom_id res chain seq x y z
N MET A 1 3.83 10.36 -0.42
CA MET A 1 3.61 10.91 -1.79
C MET A 1 4.51 12.09 -2.12
N ASP A 2 4.86 12.94 -1.15
CA ASP A 2 5.65 14.15 -1.43
C ASP A 2 7.10 13.88 -1.86
N ASP A 3 7.69 12.77 -1.42
CA ASP A 3 9.02 12.37 -1.88
C ASP A 3 9.04 12.00 -3.38
N LEU A 4 8.05 11.23 -3.86
CA LEU A 4 7.94 10.90 -5.29
C LEU A 4 7.68 12.15 -6.14
N LYS A 5 6.82 13.07 -5.65
CA LYS A 5 6.62 14.38 -6.29
C LYS A 5 7.90 15.21 -6.33
N ARG A 6 8.74 15.14 -5.30
CA ARG A 6 10.04 15.84 -5.26
C ARG A 6 11.00 15.25 -6.28
N LEU A 7 11.10 13.93 -6.38
CA LEU A 7 11.96 13.24 -7.35
C LEU A 7 11.55 13.58 -8.80
N GLU A 8 10.25 13.63 -9.09
CA GLU A 8 9.76 14.04 -10.42
C GLU A 8 10.12 15.51 -10.72
N LYS A 9 9.91 16.42 -9.76
CA LYS A 9 10.26 17.85 -9.91
C LYS A 9 11.75 18.08 -10.13
N ASN A 10 12.58 17.29 -9.46
CA ASN A 10 14.03 17.31 -9.61
C ASN A 10 14.51 16.66 -10.92
N LYS A 11 13.60 16.05 -11.70
CA LYS A 11 13.87 15.25 -12.90
C LYS A 11 14.73 14.01 -12.63
N ASP A 12 14.73 13.53 -11.38
CA ASP A 12 15.38 12.27 -10.99
C ASP A 12 14.59 11.06 -11.51
N ILE A 13 13.28 11.23 -11.71
CA ILE A 13 12.38 10.25 -12.33
C ILE A 13 11.43 10.94 -13.33
N SER A 14 10.98 10.20 -14.33
CA SER A 14 9.94 10.65 -15.27
C SER A 14 8.54 10.60 -14.66
N GLN A 15 7.58 11.31 -15.27
CA GLN A 15 6.17 11.26 -14.89
C GLN A 15 5.61 9.82 -14.95
N ASP A 16 6.03 9.04 -15.97
CA ASP A 16 5.60 7.66 -16.13
C ASP A 16 6.12 6.75 -15.01
N GLU A 17 7.38 6.94 -14.60
CA GLU A 17 7.95 6.24 -13.45
C GLU A 17 7.27 6.63 -12.15
N HIS A 18 6.98 7.92 -11.96
CA HIS A 18 6.22 8.40 -10.81
C HIS A 18 4.85 7.72 -10.75
N LYS A 19 4.11 7.69 -11.85
CA LYS A 19 2.79 7.04 -11.92
C LYS A 19 2.89 5.54 -11.58
N ARG A 20 3.85 4.82 -12.16
CA ARG A 20 4.06 3.39 -11.86
C ARG A 20 4.41 3.15 -10.39
N ALA A 21 5.27 3.99 -9.80
CA ALA A 21 5.64 3.88 -8.39
C ALA A 21 4.44 4.11 -7.47
N LEU A 22 3.57 5.08 -7.79
CA LEU A 22 2.33 5.30 -7.05
C LEU A 22 1.39 4.10 -7.13
N ASP A 23 1.18 3.54 -8.33
CA ASP A 23 0.31 2.38 -8.52
C ASP A 23 0.82 1.16 -7.75
N GLN A 24 2.13 0.94 -7.73
CA GLN A 24 2.75 -0.14 -6.96
C GLN A 24 2.62 0.08 -5.46
N LEU A 25 2.86 1.32 -4.99
CA LEU A 25 2.72 1.67 -3.58
C LEU A 25 1.28 1.47 -3.08
N GLN A 26 0.29 1.86 -3.89
CA GLN A 26 -1.11 1.67 -3.56
C GLN A 26 -1.44 0.18 -3.44
N LYS A 27 -1.09 -0.64 -4.44
CA LYS A 27 -1.31 -2.09 -4.40
C LYS A 27 -0.66 -2.76 -3.20
N LEU A 28 0.56 -2.34 -2.85
CA LEU A 28 1.26 -2.86 -1.69
C LEU A 28 0.49 -2.52 -0.40
N THR A 29 0.08 -1.26 -0.26
CA THR A 29 -0.69 -0.78 0.89
C THR A 29 -2.01 -1.56 1.03
N ASP A 30 -2.76 -1.70 -0.06
CA ASP A 30 -4.02 -2.44 -0.10
C ASP A 30 -3.82 -3.91 0.31
N SER A 31 -2.72 -4.54 -0.13
CA SER A 31 -2.41 -5.92 0.24
C SER A 31 -2.15 -6.08 1.74
N PHE A 32 -1.45 -5.13 2.37
CA PHE A 32 -1.21 -5.16 3.82
C PHE A 32 -2.47 -4.90 4.62
N ILE A 33 -3.34 -3.99 4.16
CA ILE A 33 -4.65 -3.76 4.77
C ILE A 33 -5.47 -5.05 4.73
N ALA A 34 -5.61 -5.67 3.55
CA ALA A 34 -6.36 -6.91 3.41
C ALA A 34 -5.82 -8.04 4.30
N ASN A 35 -4.50 -8.16 4.41
CA ASN A 35 -3.85 -9.14 5.29
C ASN A 35 -4.14 -8.85 6.77
N ALA A 36 -4.04 -7.58 7.21
CA ALA A 36 -4.30 -7.20 8.58
C ALA A 36 -5.77 -7.44 8.97
N GLU A 37 -6.70 -7.10 8.08
CA GLU A 37 -8.12 -7.39 8.28
C GLU A 37 -8.40 -8.89 8.35
N GLN A 38 -7.74 -9.70 7.50
CA GLN A 38 -7.90 -11.15 7.55
C GLN A 38 -7.44 -11.71 8.90
N ILE A 39 -6.26 -11.31 9.37
CA ILE A 39 -5.74 -11.70 10.69
C ILE A 39 -6.71 -11.30 11.80
N GLY A 40 -7.27 -10.08 11.72
CA GLY A 40 -8.27 -9.61 12.68
C GLY A 40 -9.53 -10.48 12.69
N ARG A 41 -10.10 -10.76 11.52
CA ARG A 41 -11.28 -11.62 11.37
C ARG A 41 -11.03 -13.04 11.86
N ASP A 42 -9.88 -13.62 11.52
CA ASP A 42 -9.51 -14.95 11.98
C ASP A 42 -9.43 -15.00 13.51
N LYS A 43 -8.88 -13.94 14.14
CA LYS A 43 -8.80 -13.85 15.60
C LYS A 43 -10.17 -13.68 16.25
N GLU A 44 -11.04 -12.86 15.65
CA GLU A 44 -12.42 -12.70 16.12
C GLU A 44 -13.19 -14.02 16.03
N ALA A 45 -13.01 -14.79 14.96
CA ALA A 45 -13.63 -16.11 14.80
C ALA A 45 -13.13 -17.11 15.85
N GLU A 46 -11.81 -17.18 16.09
CA GLU A 46 -11.21 -18.02 17.14
C GLU A 46 -11.76 -17.68 18.53
N LEU A 47 -12.01 -16.40 18.82
CA LEU A 47 -12.58 -15.97 20.09
C LEU A 47 -14.08 -16.26 20.23
N MET A 48 -14.80 -16.42 19.12
CA MET A 48 -16.24 -16.71 19.10
C MET A 48 -16.57 -18.20 19.13
N GLU A 49 -15.63 -19.09 18.79
CA GLU A 49 -15.78 -20.52 19.04
C GLU A 49 -15.63 -20.81 20.54
N VAL A 50 -16.76 -21.09 21.21
CA VAL A 50 -16.86 -21.61 22.60
C VAL A 50 -17.32 -23.07 22.57
#